data_AF-A0A3D6DV76-F1
#
_entry.id   AF-A0A3D6DV76-F1
#
_cell.length_a   1.000
_cell.length_b   1.000
_cell.length_c   1.000
_cell.angle_alpha   90.00
_cell.angle_beta   90.00
_cell.angle_gamma   90.00
#
_symmetry.space_group_name_H-M   'P 1'
#
loop_
_entity.id
_entity.type
_entity.pdbx_description
1 polymer ?
#
loop_
_entity_poly.entity_id
_entity_poly.type
_entity_poly.pdbx_seq_one_letter_code
_entity_poly.pdbx_strand_id
1 'polypeptide(L)'
;AIIDIWEKHQGDALAAPELIDRIVRSPTARNLVRVFFMQERLKGFGKGSAWQAQRVHVVGAGVMGGDIAAWCALRGLTVTLQDQGIERIAPALQRAYA
;
A
#
# COMPACT_ATOMS: atom_id res chain seq x y z
N ALA A 1 9.21 4.88 -23.28
CA ALA A 1 8.12 5.49 -24.07
C ALA A 1 7.62 6.78 -23.44
N ILE A 2 7.10 6.80 -22.19
CA ILE A 2 6.74 8.07 -21.51
C ILE A 2 7.97 8.98 -21.33
N ILE A 3 9.10 8.41 -20.86
CA ILE A 3 10.36 9.15 -20.73
C ILE A 3 10.85 9.63 -22.10
N ASP A 4 10.74 8.81 -23.15
CA ASP A 4 11.14 9.21 -24.51
C ASP A 4 10.29 10.38 -25.05
N ILE A 5 8.98 10.39 -24.77
CA ILE A 5 8.08 11.50 -25.12
C ILE A 5 8.49 12.77 -24.38
N TRP A 6 8.82 12.65 -23.09
CA TRP A 6 9.31 13.78 -22.31
C TRP A 6 10.63 14.33 -22.86
N GLU A 7 11.61 13.45 -23.11
CA GLU A 7 12.95 13.80 -23.56
C GLU A 7 12.97 14.37 -24.99
N LYS A 8 12.25 13.75 -25.92
CA LYS A 8 12.36 14.06 -27.37
C LYS A 8 11.25 14.97 -27.88
N HIS A 9 10.12 15.01 -27.17
CA HIS A 9 8.92 15.75 -27.58
C HIS A 9 8.44 16.72 -26.49
N GLN A 10 9.29 17.04 -25.49
CA GLN A 10 8.96 17.97 -24.40
C GLN A 10 7.68 17.59 -23.63
N GLY A 11 7.34 16.31 -23.61
CA GLY A 11 6.12 15.80 -22.97
C GLY A 11 4.87 15.90 -23.84
N ASP A 12 4.96 16.43 -25.06
CA ASP A 12 3.85 16.46 -26.00
C ASP A 12 3.64 15.06 -26.61
N ALA A 13 2.67 14.35 -26.03
CA ALA A 13 2.25 13.04 -26.49
C ALA A 13 1.62 13.06 -27.89
N LEU A 14 1.11 14.20 -28.36
CA LEU A 14 0.52 14.32 -29.70
C LEU A 14 1.58 14.41 -30.79
N ALA A 15 2.81 14.81 -30.43
CA ALA A 15 3.94 14.87 -31.35
C ALA A 15 4.58 13.49 -31.61
N ALA A 16 4.19 12.44 -30.85
CA ALA A 16 4.66 11.05 -31.03
C ALA A 16 3.57 10.01 -30.71
N PRO A 17 2.46 10.01 -31.47
CA PRO A 17 1.30 9.17 -31.18
C PRO A 17 1.62 7.67 -31.18
N GLU A 18 2.56 7.22 -32.02
CA GLU A 18 3.01 5.83 -32.08
C GLU A 18 3.68 5.34 -30.78
N LEU A 19 4.37 6.22 -30.05
CA LEU A 19 4.99 5.88 -28.77
C LEU A 19 3.94 5.65 -27.69
N ILE A 20 2.87 6.43 -27.69
CA ILE A 20 1.71 6.25 -26.82
C ILE A 20 0.95 4.99 -27.19
N ASP A 21 0.65 4.79 -28.48
CA ASP A 21 -0.07 3.63 -28.98
C ASP A 21 0.64 2.33 -28.59
N ARG A 22 1.97 2.30 -28.66
CA ARG A 22 2.78 1.17 -28.20
C ARG A 22 2.59 0.87 -26.71
N ILE A 23 2.51 1.88 -25.85
CA ILE A 23 2.26 1.68 -24.41
C ILE A 23 0.84 1.14 -24.22
N VAL A 24 -0.16 1.84 -24.75
CA VAL A 24 -1.57 1.54 -24.53
C VAL A 24 -1.92 0.12 -25.02
N ARG A 25 -1.36 -0.30 -26.17
CA ARG A 25 -1.58 -1.64 -26.73
C ARG A 25 -0.72 -2.72 -26.08
N SER A 26 0.25 -2.36 -25.25
CA SER A 26 1.14 -3.34 -24.63
C SER A 26 0.38 -4.29 -23.68
N PRO A 27 0.79 -5.56 -23.59
CA PRO A 27 0.27 -6.48 -22.58
C PRO A 27 0.45 -5.93 -21.15
N THR A 28 1.55 -5.21 -20.88
CA THR A 28 1.83 -4.59 -19.59
C THR A 28 0.77 -3.56 -19.21
N ALA A 29 0.48 -2.59 -20.08
CA ALA A 29 -0.55 -1.59 -19.80
C ALA A 29 -1.92 -2.23 -19.60
N ARG A 30 -2.29 -3.20 -20.45
CA ARG A 30 -3.54 -3.97 -20.29
C ARG A 30 -3.63 -4.63 -18.92
N ASN A 31 -2.55 -5.26 -18.45
CA ASN A 31 -2.51 -5.92 -17.15
C ASN A 31 -2.56 -4.93 -15.98
N LEU A 32 -1.88 -3.79 -16.08
CA LEU A 32 -1.94 -2.74 -15.06
C LEU A 32 -3.35 -2.14 -14.94
N VAL A 33 -4.02 -1.87 -16.07
CA VAL A 33 -5.42 -1.42 -16.07
C VAL A 33 -6.34 -2.47 -15.45
N ARG A 34 -6.14 -3.76 -15.75
CA ARG A 34 -6.88 -4.85 -15.11
C ARG A 34 -6.65 -4.87 -13.59
N VAL A 35 -5.40 -4.75 -13.13
CA VAL A 35 -5.06 -4.70 -11.69
C VAL A 35 -5.72 -3.51 -11.01
N PHE A 36 -5.71 -2.34 -11.65
CA PHE A 36 -6.41 -1.15 -11.15
C PHE A 36 -7.90 -1.44 -10.91
N PHE A 37 -8.62 -2.01 -11.88
CA PHE A 37 -10.04 -2.32 -11.69
C PHE A 37 -10.29 -3.42 -10.65
N MET A 38 -9.39 -4.40 -10.51
CA MET A 38 -9.48 -5.39 -9.43
C MET A 38 -9.31 -4.74 -8.05
N GLN A 39 -8.39 -3.79 -7.91
CA GLN A 39 -8.19 -3.03 -6.67
C GLN A 39 -9.40 -2.14 -6.36
N GLU A 40 -9.96 -1.44 -7.34
CA GLU A 40 -11.16 -0.60 -7.14
C GLU A 40 -12.37 -1.42 -6.72
N ARG A 41 -12.56 -2.61 -7.33
CA ARG A 41 -13.61 -3.55 -6.90
C ARG A 41 -13.39 -4.00 -5.46
N LEU A 42 -12.16 -4.34 -5.07
CA LEU A 42 -11.85 -4.77 -3.70
C LEU A 42 -12.11 -3.65 -2.69
N LYS A 43 -11.68 -2.42 -2.99
CA LYS A 43 -11.98 -1.22 -2.17
C LYS A 43 -13.48 -0.97 -2.07
N GLY A 44 -14.24 -1.24 -3.13
CA GLY A 44 -15.69 -1.13 -3.17
C GLY A 44 -16.38 -1.94 -2.07
N PHE A 45 -15.90 -3.16 -1.78
CA PHE A 45 -16.44 -3.98 -0.69
C PHE A 45 -16.23 -3.36 0.70
N GLY A 46 -15.18 -2.55 0.88
CA GLY A 46 -14.90 -1.86 2.14
C GLY A 46 -15.77 -0.64 2.41
N LYS A 47 -16.49 -0.11 1.42
CA LYS A 47 -17.31 1.11 1.55
C LYS A 47 -18.66 0.90 2.24
N GLY A 48 -19.07 -0.34 2.47
CA GLY A 48 -20.39 -0.68 3.03
C GLY A 48 -20.53 -0.48 4.55
N SER A 49 -19.44 -0.11 5.24
CA SER A 49 -19.43 0.08 6.69
C SER A 49 -19.00 1.49 7.05
N ALA A 50 -19.77 2.15 7.92
CA ALA A 50 -19.40 3.43 8.53
C ALA A 50 -18.49 3.25 9.76
N TRP A 51 -18.27 2.00 10.19
CA TRP A 51 -17.48 1.68 11.37
C TRP A 51 -16.02 2.04 11.15
N GLN A 52 -15.44 2.73 12.13
CA GLN A 52 -14.05 3.15 12.13
C GLN A 52 -13.37 2.56 13.36
N ALA A 53 -12.33 1.75 13.13
CA ALA A 53 -11.52 1.22 14.21
C ALA A 53 -10.90 2.37 15.00
N GLN A 54 -10.94 2.28 16.33
CA GLN A 54 -10.29 3.24 17.24
C GLN A 54 -9.19 2.56 18.08
N ARG A 55 -9.37 1.27 18.35
CA ARG A 55 -8.46 0.47 19.18
C ARG A 55 -8.19 -0.87 18.52
N VAL A 56 -6.93 -1.30 18.57
CA VAL A 56 -6.48 -2.61 18.09
C VAL A 56 -5.71 -3.31 19.20
N HIS A 57 -6.03 -4.57 19.45
CA HIS A 57 -5.24 -5.44 20.32
C HIS A 57 -4.53 -6.48 19.47
N VAL A 58 -3.21 -6.59 19.62
CA VAL A 58 -2.39 -7.58 18.93
C VAL A 58 -1.89 -8.61 19.94
N VAL A 59 -2.15 -9.88 19.65
CA VAL A 59 -1.67 -11.02 20.45
C VAL A 59 -0.51 -11.67 19.70
N GLY A 60 0.65 -11.69 20.35
CA GLY A 60 1.94 -12.07 19.78
C GLY A 60 2.77 -10.86 19.37
N ALA A 61 3.98 -10.74 19.93
CA ALA A 61 4.94 -9.66 19.73
C ALA A 61 6.20 -10.11 18.96
N GLY A 62 6.12 -11.27 18.28
CA GLY A 62 7.10 -11.64 17.25
C GLY A 62 7.18 -10.60 16.13
N VAL A 63 8.06 -10.84 15.14
CA VAL A 63 8.36 -9.86 14.07
C VAL A 63 7.10 -9.25 13.45
N MET A 64 6.20 -10.09 12.90
CA MET A 64 4.98 -9.59 12.27
C MET A 64 4.03 -8.89 13.26
N GLY A 65 3.85 -9.43 14.46
CA GLY A 65 2.91 -8.87 15.44
C GLY A 65 3.34 -7.49 15.93
N GLY A 66 4.64 -7.31 16.18
CA GLY A 66 5.22 -6.01 16.48
C GLY A 66 5.01 -5.00 15.36
N ASP A 67 5.25 -5.40 14.11
CA ASP A 67 5.15 -4.50 12.95
C ASP A 67 3.68 -4.15 12.64
N ILE A 68 2.74 -5.08 12.81
CA ILE A 68 1.29 -4.81 12.74
C ILE A 68 0.90 -3.81 13.82
N ALA A 69 1.34 -4.02 15.07
CA ALA A 69 1.05 -3.10 16.17
C ALA A 69 1.60 -1.68 15.90
N ALA A 70 2.84 -1.59 15.44
CA ALA A 70 3.47 -0.32 15.08
C ALA A 70 2.75 0.37 13.92
N TRP A 71 2.38 -0.37 12.87
CA TRP A 71 1.62 0.18 11.74
C TRP A 71 0.26 0.72 12.16
N CYS A 72 -0.49 -0.02 12.99
CA CYS A 72 -1.76 0.43 13.52
C CYS A 72 -1.61 1.72 14.36
N ALA A 73 -0.57 1.80 15.19
CA ALA A 73 -0.27 3.00 15.97
C ALA A 73 0.08 4.19 15.06
N LEU A 74 0.88 3.98 14.01
CA LEU A 74 1.22 5.00 13.01
C LEU A 74 -0.01 5.52 12.25
N ARG A 75 -1.04 4.68 12.10
CA ARG A 75 -2.35 5.07 11.53
C ARG A 75 -3.28 5.78 12.52
N GLY A 76 -2.81 6.09 13.73
CA GLY A 76 -3.55 6.84 14.75
C GLY A 76 -4.47 5.99 15.62
N LEU A 77 -4.35 4.66 15.57
CA LEU A 77 -5.16 3.77 16.40
C LEU A 77 -4.52 3.64 17.79
N THR A 78 -5.35 3.48 18.83
CA THR A 78 -4.87 3.06 20.15
C THR A 78 -4.49 1.58 20.08
N VAL A 79 -3.23 1.23 20.32
CA VAL A 79 -2.76 -0.16 20.19
C VAL A 79 -2.33 -0.73 21.52
N THR A 80 -2.73 -1.96 21.80
CA THR A 80 -2.15 -2.79 22.88
C THR A 80 -1.51 -4.04 22.28
N LEU A 81 -0.38 -4.44 22.82
CA LEU A 81 0.40 -5.59 22.37
C LEU A 81 0.63 -6.54 23.54
N GLN A 82 0.32 -7.82 23.36
CA GLN A 82 0.50 -8.87 24.37
C GLN A 82 1.42 -9.95 23.84
N ASP A 83 2.29 -10.48 24.71
CA ASP A 83 2.99 -11.75 24.52
C ASP A 83 3.16 -12.44 25.89
N GLN A 84 3.79 -13.61 25.91
CA GLN A 84 4.04 -14.43 27.11
C GLN A 84 4.97 -13.76 28.13
N GLY A 85 5.82 -12.83 27.69
CA GLY A 85 6.80 -12.13 28.54
C GLY A 85 7.33 -10.86 27.89
N ILE A 86 7.88 -9.96 28.71
CA ILE A 86 8.33 -8.63 28.28
C ILE A 86 9.51 -8.71 27.29
N GLU A 87 10.35 -9.73 27.44
CA GLU A 87 11.47 -10.04 26.57
C GLU A 87 11.07 -10.27 25.11
N ARG A 88 9.84 -10.73 24.86
CA ARG A 88 9.30 -10.88 23.49
C ARG A 88 8.70 -9.58 22.95
N ILE A 89 8.28 -8.67 23.82
CA ILE A 89 7.68 -7.38 23.47
C ILE A 89 8.76 -6.33 23.22
N ALA A 90 9.84 -6.34 23.99
CA ALA A 90 10.89 -5.32 23.95
C ALA A 90 11.46 -5.06 22.53
N PRO A 91 11.74 -6.08 21.69
CA PRO A 91 12.23 -5.84 20.34
C PRO A 91 11.20 -5.13 19.44
N ALA A 92 9.91 -5.42 19.61
CA ALA A 92 8.85 -4.75 18.86
C ALA A 92 8.75 -3.27 19.24
N LEU A 93 8.85 -2.96 20.54
CA LEU A 93 8.89 -1.57 21.01
C LEU A 93 10.10 -0.82 20.47
N GLN A 94 11.30 -1.42 20.52
CA GLN A 94 12.51 -0.80 19.99
C GLN A 94 12.38 -0.43 18.51
N ARG A 95 11.84 -1.33 17.68
CA ARG A 95 11.63 -1.05 16.24
C ARG A 95 10.56 0.02 16.00
N ALA A 96 9.52 0.09 16.82
CA ALA A 96 8.46 1.08 16.67
C ALA A 96 8.93 2.53 16.92
N TYR A 97 10.03 2.71 17.69
CA TYR A 97 10.62 4.01 18.00
C TYR A 97 11.89 4.34 17.19
N ALA A 98 12.31 3.46 16.27
CA ALA A 98 13.44 3.70 15.37
C ALA A 98 13.00 4.44 14.10
#